data_AF-A0A0D0E8S4-F1
#
_entry.id   AF-A0A0D0E8S4-F1
#
_cell.length_a   1.000
_cell.length_b   1.000
_cell.length_c   1.000
_cell.angle_alpha   90.00
_cell.angle_beta   90.00
_cell.angle_gamma   90.00
#
_symmetry.space_group_name_H-M   'P 1'
#
loop_
_entity.id
_entity.type
_entity.pdbx_description
1 polymer ?
#
loop_
_entity_poly.entity_id
_entity_poly.type
_entity_poly.pdbx_seq_one_letter_code
_entity_poly.pdbx_strand_id
1 'polypeptide(L)'
;VVSLPNLQIIDFSYGHTGSTHDSSAWEATQLKQNFNTHMCEDEFVWADSAYPLQTWVVAPYKAPNKFLEQNMEFNNHVSMLHICSEHAIGFLKGRFQSLKGL
;
A
#
# COMPACT_ATOMS: atom_id res chain seq x y z
N VAL A 1 -0.69 -6.30 1.22
CA VAL A 1 0.76 -6.43 1.52
C VAL A 1 1.31 -5.03 1.70
N VAL A 2 2.19 -4.82 2.67
CA VAL A 2 2.93 -3.57 2.88
C VAL A 2 4.41 -3.86 2.65
N SER A 3 5.05 -3.02 1.83
CA SER A 3 6.45 -3.21 1.47
C SER A 3 7.22 -1.89 1.49
N LEU A 4 8.51 -2.00 1.71
CA LEU A 4 9.46 -0.91 1.54
C LEU A 4 9.86 -0.79 0.06
N PRO A 5 10.37 0.38 -0.38
CA PRO A 5 10.80 0.60 -1.77
C PRO A 5 11.85 -0.39 -2.29
N ASN A 6 12.58 -1.07 -1.39
CA ASN A 6 13.56 -2.10 -1.71
C ASN A 6 12.94 -3.52 -1.89
N LEU A 7 11.63 -3.63 -2.10
CA LEU A 7 10.87 -4.87 -2.26
C LEU A 7 10.77 -5.74 -1.01
N GLN A 8 11.19 -5.25 0.15
CA GLN A 8 11.04 -5.97 1.42
C GLN A 8 9.60 -5.85 1.92
N ILE A 9 8.91 -6.99 2.03
CA ILE A 9 7.59 -7.07 2.67
C ILE A 9 7.79 -6.96 4.19
N ILE A 10 7.13 -5.97 4.80
CA ILE A 10 7.21 -5.71 6.24
C ILE A 10 5.93 -6.09 6.97
N ASP A 11 4.80 -6.14 6.26
CA ASP A 11 3.53 -6.58 6.83
C ASP A 11 2.58 -7.12 5.74
N PHE A 12 1.63 -7.96 6.12
CA PHE A 12 0.59 -8.49 5.25
C PHE A 12 -0.61 -8.95 6.07
N SER A 13 -1.80 -8.92 5.46
CA SER A 13 -3.00 -9.53 5.99
C SER A 13 -3.41 -10.74 5.16
N TYR A 14 -4.09 -11.70 5.78
CA TYR A 14 -4.58 -12.93 5.16
C TYR A 14 -5.98 -13.28 5.70
N GLY A 15 -6.67 -14.23 5.06
CA GLY A 15 -8.00 -14.69 5.51
C GLY A 15 -9.19 -13.89 4.96
N HIS A 16 -8.95 -12.91 4.09
CA HIS A 16 -10.01 -12.20 3.37
C HIS A 16 -10.33 -12.94 2.06
N THR A 17 -11.60 -12.97 1.67
CA THR A 17 -12.00 -13.50 0.36
C THR A 17 -11.56 -12.56 -0.75
N GLY A 18 -11.30 -13.07 -1.96
CA GLY A 18 -10.84 -12.26 -3.10
C GLY A 18 -11.77 -11.13 -3.56
N SER A 19 -13.00 -11.07 -3.04
CA SER A 19 -13.96 -9.97 -3.26
C SER A 19 -13.97 -8.91 -2.16
N THR A 20 -13.15 -9.06 -1.14
CA THR A 20 -13.08 -8.12 -0.02
C THR A 20 -12.40 -6.83 -0.47
N HIS A 21 -12.95 -5.68 -0.07
CA HIS A 21 -12.35 -4.38 -0.37
C HIS A 21 -10.96 -4.25 0.27
N ASP A 22 -9.99 -3.68 -0.45
CA ASP A 22 -8.60 -3.55 0.01
C ASP A 22 -8.48 -2.81 1.35
N SER A 23 -9.37 -1.83 1.59
CA SER A 23 -9.42 -1.14 2.89
C SER A 23 -9.80 -2.06 4.04
N SER A 24 -10.62 -3.09 3.83
CA SER A 24 -10.97 -4.04 4.88
C SER A 24 -9.80 -4.97 5.18
N ALA A 25 -9.09 -5.43 4.14
CA ALA A 25 -7.87 -6.21 4.31
C ALA A 25 -6.77 -5.39 5.01
N TRP A 26 -6.75 -4.07 4.81
CA TRP A 26 -5.85 -3.15 5.49
C TRP A 26 -6.09 -3.05 7.00
N GLU A 27 -7.35 -2.99 7.44
CA GLU A 27 -7.68 -2.95 8.88
C GLU A 27 -7.19 -4.18 9.66
N ALA A 28 -6.97 -5.30 8.96
CA ALA A 28 -6.44 -6.52 9.53
C ALA A 28 -4.89 -6.58 9.60
N THR A 29 -4.19 -5.60 9.03
CA THR A 29 -2.72 -5.57 9.05
C THR A 29 -2.20 -5.18 10.44
N GLN A 30 -1.07 -5.75 10.85
CA GLN A 30 -0.46 -5.44 12.14
C GLN A 30 -0.03 -3.98 12.23
N LEU A 31 0.46 -3.44 11.11
CA LEU A 31 0.86 -2.05 10.98
C LEU A 31 -0.29 -1.10 11.26
N LYS A 32 -1.50 -1.42 10.77
CA LYS A 32 -2.69 -0.61 11.01
C LYS A 32 -3.19 -0.74 12.46
N GLN A 33 -3.19 -1.94 13.01
CA GLN A 33 -3.67 -2.20 14.37
C GLN A 33 -2.76 -1.59 15.44
N ASN A 34 -1.45 -1.60 15.19
CA ASN A 34 -0.42 -1.26 16.15
C ASN A 34 0.46 -0.10 15.66
N PHE A 35 -0.12 0.84 14.90
CA PHE A 35 0.60 1.96 14.28
C PHE A 35 1.45 2.72 15.30
N ASN A 36 0.84 3.16 16.42
CA ASN A 36 1.51 3.96 17.45
C ASN A 36 2.67 3.25 18.16
N THR A 37 2.77 1.92 18.03
CA THR A 37 3.87 1.13 18.62
C THR A 37 4.95 0.74 17.62
N HIS A 38 4.61 0.67 16.34
CA HIS A 38 5.53 0.23 15.28
C HIS A 38 6.11 1.38 14.46
N MET A 39 5.46 2.55 14.48
CA MET A 39 5.85 3.72 13.71
C MET A 39 6.30 4.84 14.64
N CYS A 40 7.34 5.55 14.23
CA CYS A 40 7.81 6.76 14.88
C CYS A 40 6.91 7.96 14.55
N GLU A 41 7.05 9.03 15.32
CA GLU A 41 6.50 10.33 14.92
C GLU A 41 7.04 10.69 13.52
N ASP A 42 6.15 11.20 12.67
CA ASP A 42 6.39 11.56 11.26
C ASP A 42 6.56 10.42 10.24
N GLU A 43 6.43 9.15 10.65
CA GLU A 43 6.35 8.05 9.69
C GLU A 43 4.94 7.91 9.10
N PHE A 44 4.89 7.51 7.83
CA PHE A 44 3.65 7.39 7.09
C PHE A 44 3.74 6.31 6.00
N VAL A 45 2.59 5.91 5.48
CA VAL A 45 2.46 4.90 4.44
C VAL A 45 1.87 5.53 3.18
N TRP A 46 2.51 5.26 2.04
CA TRP A 46 1.93 5.51 0.72
C TRP A 46 0.90 4.43 0.40
N ALA A 47 -0.31 4.83 0.04
CA ALA A 47 -1.40 3.91 -0.28
C ALA A 47 -2.13 4.31 -1.56
N ASP A 48 -2.90 3.37 -2.12
CA ASP A 48 -3.76 3.68 -3.25
C ASP A 48 -4.85 4.68 -2.88
N SER A 49 -5.33 5.40 -3.89
CA SER A 49 -6.51 6.26 -3.87
C SER A 49 -7.79 5.59 -3.32
N ALA A 50 -7.86 4.26 -3.30
CA ALA A 50 -8.93 3.46 -2.69
C ALA A 50 -8.87 3.41 -1.15
N TYR A 51 -7.73 3.76 -0.55
CA TYR A 51 -7.57 3.77 0.90
C TYR A 51 -8.07 5.08 1.49
N PRO A 52 -8.69 5.05 2.69
CA PRO A 52 -9.08 6.26 3.37
C PRO A 52 -7.85 7.07 3.77
N LEU A 53 -7.88 8.38 3.49
CA LEU A 53 -6.86 9.31 3.96
C LEU A 53 -6.85 9.35 5.49
N GLN A 54 -5.68 9.20 6.09
CA GLN A 54 -5.46 9.32 7.53
C GLN A 54 -4.25 10.23 7.77
N THR A 55 -3.98 10.60 9.02
CA THR A 55 -2.83 11.46 9.36
C THR A 55 -1.48 10.86 8.91
N TRP A 56 -1.42 9.55 8.76
CA TRP A 56 -0.22 8.78 8.41
C TRP A 56 -0.44 7.85 7.20
N VAL A 57 -1.57 7.95 6.50
CA VAL A 57 -1.84 7.23 5.25
C VAL A 57 -2.04 8.25 4.15
N VAL A 58 -1.09 8.33 3.23
CA VAL A 58 -1.05 9.34 2.18
C VAL A 58 -1.37 8.68 0.84
N ALA A 59 -2.39 9.19 0.17
CA ALA A 59 -2.84 8.70 -1.14
C ALA A 59 -2.59 9.76 -2.23
N PRO A 60 -2.52 9.36 -3.51
CA PRO A 60 -2.41 10.28 -4.64
C PRO A 60 -3.50 11.35 -4.66
N TYR A 61 -3.15 12.54 -5.14
CA TYR A 61 -4.10 13.62 -5.38
C TYR A 61 -5.15 13.20 -6.42
N LYS A 62 -6.42 13.48 -6.13
CA LYS A 62 -7.56 13.28 -7.05
C LYS A 62 -7.85 14.55 -7.86
N ALA A 63 -8.60 14.42 -8.94
CA ALA A 63 -9.02 15.58 -9.73
C ALA A 63 -9.92 16.53 -8.90
N PRO A 64 -9.83 17.87 -9.10
CA PRO A 64 -9.00 18.55 -10.09
C PRO A 64 -7.54 18.78 -9.65
N ASN A 65 -7.24 18.62 -8.37
CA ASN A 65 -5.92 18.93 -7.80
C ASN A 65 -4.79 18.09 -8.40
N LYS A 66 -5.08 16.89 -8.91
CA LYS A 66 -4.11 16.04 -9.61
C LYS A 66 -3.45 16.72 -10.82
N PHE A 67 -4.06 17.76 -11.37
CA PHE A 67 -3.56 18.47 -12.56
C PHE A 67 -2.60 19.62 -12.23
N LEU A 68 -2.38 19.92 -10.95
CA LEU A 68 -1.33 20.84 -10.54
C LEU A 68 0.04 20.15 -10.75
N GLU A 69 1.01 20.88 -11.29
CA GLU A 69 2.32 20.35 -11.69
C GLU A 69 3.01 19.57 -10.56
N GLN A 70 3.08 20.17 -9.36
CA GLN A 70 3.65 19.53 -8.17
C GLN A 70 2.92 18.24 -7.78
N ASN A 71 1.60 18.20 -7.93
CA ASN A 71 0.79 17.02 -7.59
C ASN A 71 0.92 15.91 -8.65
N MET A 72 1.16 16.27 -9.91
CA MET A 72 1.48 15.29 -10.96
C MET A 72 2.82 14.62 -10.67
N GLU A 73 3.84 15.40 -10.31
CA GLU A 73 5.16 14.86 -9.93
C GLU A 73 5.03 13.93 -8.72
N PHE A 74 4.33 14.37 -7.68
CA PHE A 74 4.04 13.54 -6.51
C PHE A 74 3.33 12.24 -6.87
N ASN A 75 2.22 12.31 -7.63
CA ASN A 75 1.46 11.13 -8.05
C ASN A 75 2.30 10.18 -8.91
N ASN A 76 3.24 10.70 -9.71
CA ASN A 76 4.18 9.90 -10.48
C ASN A 76 5.11 9.10 -9.55
N HIS A 77 5.65 9.72 -8.49
CA HIS A 77 6.45 9.01 -7.48
C HIS A 77 5.65 7.93 -6.76
N VAL A 78 4.41 8.21 -6.36
CA VAL A 78 3.54 7.20 -5.74
C VAL A 78 3.26 6.04 -6.71
N SER A 79 3.06 6.33 -8.00
CA SER A 79 2.86 5.31 -9.03
C SER A 79 4.10 4.41 -9.20
N MET A 80 5.31 4.96 -9.12
CA MET A 80 6.54 4.15 -9.13
C MET A 80 6.62 3.22 -7.92
N LEU A 81 6.25 3.69 -6.73
CA LEU A 81 6.21 2.86 -5.51
C LEU A 81 5.15 1.74 -5.62
N HIS A 82 4.00 2.02 -6.22
CA HIS A 82 3.00 0.99 -6.50
C HIS A 82 3.53 -0.12 -7.40
N ILE A 83 4.25 0.23 -8.46
CA ILE A 83 4.90 -0.74 -9.36
C ILE A 83 5.88 -1.63 -8.56
N CYS A 84 6.65 -1.06 -7.64
CA CYS A 84 7.52 -1.85 -6.76
C CYS A 84 6.71 -2.84 -5.89
N SER A 85 5.59 -2.40 -5.31
CA SER A 85 4.71 -3.26 -4.51
C SER A 85 4.11 -4.40 -5.35
N GLU A 86 3.63 -4.11 -6.56
CA GLU A 86 3.13 -5.12 -7.50
C GLU A 86 4.22 -6.13 -7.88
N HIS A 87 5.44 -5.67 -8.15
CA HIS A 87 6.57 -6.56 -8.41
C HIS A 87 6.88 -7.45 -7.20
N ALA A 88 6.87 -6.92 -5.98
CA ALA A 88 7.10 -7.71 -4.76
C ALA A 88 6.06 -8.83 -4.62
N ILE A 89 4.77 -8.53 -4.85
CA ILE A 89 3.69 -9.52 -4.85
C ILE A 89 3.87 -10.52 -6.00
N GLY A 90 4.23 -10.06 -7.19
CA GLY A 90 4.51 -10.89 -8.35
C GLY A 90 5.62 -11.91 -8.09
N PHE A 91 6.74 -11.47 -7.49
CA PHE A 91 7.83 -12.35 -7.08
C PHE A 91 7.39 -13.35 -6.00
N LEU A 92 6.58 -12.91 -5.04
CA LEU A 92 6.04 -13.78 -3.99
C LEU A 92 5.18 -14.90 -4.59
N LYS A 93 4.21 -14.56 -5.46
CA LYS A 93 3.35 -15.54 -6.16
C LYS A 93 4.14 -16.42 -7.14
N GLY A 94 5.19 -15.88 -7.75
CA GLY A 94 6.10 -16.63 -8.63
C GLY A 94 6.92 -17.66 -7.86
N ARG A 95 7.39 -17.32 -6.66
CA ARG A 95 8.16 -18.22 -5.78
C ARG A 95 7.28 -19.29 -5.15
N PHE A 96 6.12 -18.91 -4.63
CA PHE A 96 5.20 -19.82 -3.95
C PHE A 96 4.00 -20.12 -4.85
N GLN A 97 4.10 -21.23 -5.59
CA GLN A 97 3.06 -21.65 -6.53
C GLN A 97 1.68 -21.85 -5.87
N SER A 98 1.65 -22.16 -4.56
CA SER A 98 0.41 -22.27 -3.77
C SER A 98 -0.36 -20.95 -3.65
N LEU A 99 0.28 -19.81 -3.95
CA LEU A 99 -0.36 -18.49 -3.96
C LEU A 99 -0.89 -18.09 -5.34
N LYS A 100 -0.72 -18.93 -6.37
CA LYS A 100 -1.28 -18.67 -7.70
C LYS A 100 -2.79 -18.91 -7.68
N GLY A 101 -3.55 -17.95 -8.20
CA GLY A 101 -5.02 -18.01 -8.25
C GLY A 101 -5.73 -17.43 -7.02
N LEU A 102 -4.96 -16.97 -6.03
CA LEU A 102 -5.41 -16.04 -4.99
C LEU A 102 -5.36 -14.60 -5.49
#